data_AF-A0A9D6BP44-F1
#
_entry.id   AF-A0A9D6BP44-F1
#
_cell.length_a   1.000
_cell.length_b   1.000
_cell.length_c   1.000
_cell.angle_alpha   90.00
_cell.angle_beta   90.00
_cell.angle_gamma   90.00
#
_symmetry.space_group_name_H-M   'P 1'
#
loop_
_entity.id
_entity.type
_entity.pdbx_description
1 polymer ?
#
loop_
_entity_poly.entity_id
_entity_poly.type
_entity_poly.pdbx_seq_one_letter_code
_entity_poly.pdbx_strand_id
1 'polypeptide(L)'
;MRNLVLIALFSTLSYGFETGDLAQGHHDIVHLAKKRQTELGDQWSPQAYGDSTSQPGRYYLPSGPNPNMVFDSLTGLIWQRAQSQAPVTWNVSAGSGSAQGYCDSLSIGGHSDWRIPSVKELQSLVDYTVLWPPMLNKAAFSQALSAMYWTSEIEFSHQRDAWEFSFKTANLGLNPLATSAPYVRCVRGAQYPIANRYTDERGQVLTAASSQVFDRKTAFVWQRFTAPNKMIWADSLEYCSGLNLGGQVWRMPTIKELVTIVDFQAANASVDATIFPGTLSEEYWSSTRGTIGSKTRLGVDFHDGNTSAVLKNSSLLVRCVRYQKECSEDLDCSGNASICMNGACVQCEQDSDCMGMTPYCSRGICVECVSNSECGMSTPYCVNSACVECWEGIPGRQCWNMSGHVGCCPVNTFCSSPSVKERRCVECRSTTDCKRNSRPFCNSASSACTASCEADKDCGEVYLADSQCKSGKCWGAFLGEEECND
;
A
#
# COMPACT_ATOMS: atom_id res chain seq x y z
N MET A 1 49.02 -29.87 13.37
CA MET A 1 47.63 -30.17 13.80
C MET A 1 47.08 -28.97 14.55
N ARG A 2 45.76 -28.74 14.47
CA ARG A 2 44.99 -27.62 15.07
C ARG A 2 45.24 -26.22 14.46
N ASN A 3 44.50 -25.92 13.39
CA ASN A 3 44.02 -24.57 13.12
C ASN A 3 42.71 -24.36 13.91
N LEU A 4 42.52 -23.17 14.46
CA LEU A 4 41.24 -22.71 15.03
C LEU A 4 40.58 -21.77 14.02
N VAL A 5 39.42 -22.18 13.50
CA VAL A 5 38.54 -21.32 12.69
C VAL A 5 37.42 -20.86 13.61
N LEU A 6 37.28 -19.54 13.81
CA LEU A 6 36.07 -18.97 14.40
C LEU A 6 34.93 -19.13 13.39
N ILE A 7 33.96 -19.99 13.71
CA ILE A 7 32.66 -19.99 13.04
C ILE A 7 31.77 -19.02 13.80
N ALA A 8 31.46 -17.88 13.20
CA ALA A 8 30.45 -16.96 13.72
C ALA A 8 29.07 -17.57 13.45
N LEU A 9 28.43 -18.09 14.50
CA LEU A 9 27.04 -18.53 14.45
C LEU A 9 26.13 -17.29 14.42
N PHE A 10 25.77 -16.84 13.23
CA PHE A 10 24.58 -16.02 13.05
C PHE A 10 23.36 -16.92 13.28
N SER A 11 22.76 -16.82 14.47
CA SER A 11 21.47 -17.44 14.75
C SER A 11 20.38 -16.72 13.98
N THR A 12 19.73 -17.43 13.06
CA THR A 12 18.49 -17.01 12.40
C THR A 12 17.43 -16.71 13.45
N LEU A 13 17.06 -15.43 13.61
CA LEU A 13 15.95 -15.00 14.45
C LEU A 13 14.62 -15.29 13.75
N SER A 14 14.19 -16.56 13.83
CA SER A 14 12.82 -16.92 13.51
C SER A 14 11.87 -16.19 14.46
N TYR A 15 11.19 -15.15 13.97
CA TYR A 15 10.25 -14.33 14.74
C TYR A 15 8.93 -15.08 15.03
N GLY A 16 9.03 -16.13 15.84
CA GLY A 16 7.90 -16.78 16.48
C GLY A 16 7.77 -16.31 17.92
N PHE A 17 6.69 -15.59 18.24
CA PHE A 17 6.17 -15.66 19.61
C PHE A 17 5.75 -17.11 19.84
N GLU A 18 6.50 -17.85 20.66
CA GLU A 18 6.12 -19.22 21.01
C GLU A 18 4.72 -19.21 21.61
N THR A 19 3.79 -19.92 20.95
CA THR A 19 2.38 -19.96 21.33
C THR A 19 2.14 -20.64 22.68
N GLY A 20 3.18 -21.23 23.29
CA GLY A 20 3.18 -21.75 24.65
C GLY A 20 3.23 -20.68 25.75
N ASP A 21 3.97 -19.59 25.57
CA ASP A 21 4.12 -18.52 26.59
C ASP A 21 2.79 -17.77 26.84
N LEU A 22 1.91 -17.74 25.84
CA LEU A 22 0.59 -17.09 25.91
C LEU A 22 -0.49 -17.98 26.56
N ALA A 23 -0.21 -19.26 26.81
CA ALA A 23 -1.17 -20.21 27.37
C ALA A 23 -1.29 -20.16 28.91
N GLN A 24 -0.38 -19.49 29.61
CA GLN A 24 -0.46 -19.26 31.05
C GLN A 24 -0.89 -17.81 31.33
N GLY A 25 -2.20 -17.62 31.49
CA GLY A 25 -2.86 -16.31 31.52
C GLY A 25 -2.63 -15.46 32.79
N HIS A 26 -1.38 -15.08 33.08
CA HIS A 26 -1.02 -14.16 34.17
C HIS A 26 0.19 -13.25 33.88
N HIS A 27 0.53 -13.01 32.61
CA HIS A 27 1.57 -12.02 32.27
C HIS A 27 1.02 -10.60 32.27
N ASP A 28 1.50 -9.79 33.23
CA ASP A 28 1.34 -8.34 33.25
C ASP A 28 1.83 -7.74 31.93
N ILE A 29 1.03 -6.84 31.34
CA ILE A 29 1.36 -6.09 30.12
C ILE A 29 2.70 -5.36 30.25
N VAL A 30 3.06 -4.91 31.46
CA VAL A 30 4.36 -4.29 31.75
C VAL A 30 5.52 -5.26 31.54
N HIS A 31 5.33 -6.54 31.86
CA HIS A 31 6.33 -7.57 31.62
C HIS A 31 6.50 -7.83 30.12
N LEU A 32 5.39 -7.89 29.37
CA LEU A 32 5.44 -8.02 27.91
C LEU A 32 6.13 -6.82 27.23
N ALA A 33 5.84 -5.60 27.69
CA ALA A 33 6.51 -4.39 27.21
C ALA A 33 8.03 -4.41 27.49
N LYS A 34 8.44 -4.80 28.70
CA LYS A 34 9.86 -4.95 29.07
C LYS A 34 10.57 -6.06 28.28
N LYS A 35 9.91 -7.21 28.08
CA LYS A 35 10.42 -8.30 27.23
C LYS A 35 10.65 -7.77 25.80
N ARG A 36 9.63 -7.12 25.22
CA ARG A 36 9.71 -6.56 23.86
C ARG A 36 10.80 -5.50 23.70
N GLN A 37 10.94 -4.61 24.67
CA GLN A 37 12.01 -3.61 24.71
C GLN A 37 13.40 -4.24 24.81
N THR A 38 13.53 -5.38 25.50
CA THR A 38 14.80 -6.13 25.57
C THR A 38 15.14 -6.82 24.24
N GLU A 39 14.13 -7.23 23.47
CA GLU A 39 14.28 -7.91 22.18
C GLU A 39 14.61 -6.98 21.01
N LEU A 40 13.97 -5.80 20.92
CA LEU A 40 14.21 -4.82 19.85
C LEU A 40 15.19 -3.69 20.21
N GLY A 41 15.45 -3.47 21.50
CA GLY A 41 15.98 -2.19 21.97
C GLY A 41 15.01 -1.05 21.65
N ASP A 42 15.53 -0.01 21.01
CA ASP A 42 14.83 1.27 20.80
C ASP A 42 14.05 1.35 19.47
N GLN A 43 14.07 0.28 18.67
CA GLN A 43 13.40 0.21 17.37
C GLN A 43 11.95 -0.26 17.51
N TRP A 44 11.10 0.11 16.55
CA TRP A 44 9.81 -0.54 16.36
C TRP A 44 9.92 -1.64 15.30
N SER A 45 9.03 -2.61 15.38
CA SER A 45 8.85 -3.60 14.33
C SER A 45 8.48 -2.89 13.01
N PRO A 46 9.10 -3.21 11.86
CA PRO A 46 8.73 -2.69 10.54
C PRO A 46 7.22 -2.61 10.27
N GLN A 47 6.49 -3.64 10.71
CA GLN A 47 5.04 -3.79 10.55
C GLN A 47 4.22 -2.69 11.28
N ALA A 48 4.79 -1.97 12.25
CA ALA A 48 4.15 -0.83 12.91
C ALA A 48 3.90 0.35 11.93
N TYR A 49 4.76 0.50 10.93
CA TYR A 49 4.69 1.55 9.90
C TYR A 49 3.84 1.15 8.69
N GLY A 50 3.23 -0.03 8.69
CA GLY A 50 2.26 -0.46 7.68
C GLY A 50 0.92 0.29 7.77
N ASP A 51 0.19 0.31 6.66
CA ASP A 51 -1.13 0.95 6.57
C ASP A 51 -2.15 0.33 7.54
N SER A 52 -2.12 -1.00 7.73
CA SER A 52 -2.98 -1.69 8.69
C SER A 52 -2.43 -1.67 10.12
N THR A 53 -3.33 -1.76 11.10
CA THR A 53 -3.03 -1.98 12.52
C THR A 53 -3.71 -3.23 13.08
N SER A 54 -4.31 -4.03 12.19
CA SER A 54 -5.11 -5.20 12.56
C SER A 54 -4.31 -6.51 12.49
N GLN A 55 -2.98 -6.43 12.56
CA GLN A 55 -2.11 -7.61 12.60
C GLN A 55 -2.43 -8.49 13.82
N PRO A 56 -2.57 -9.83 13.65
CA PRO A 56 -2.74 -10.75 14.77
C PRO A 56 -1.62 -10.59 15.79
N GLY A 57 -1.96 -10.55 17.09
CA GLY A 57 -0.97 -10.38 18.16
C GLY A 57 -0.31 -9.00 18.26
N ARG A 58 -0.80 -7.97 17.52
CA ARG A 58 -0.33 -6.59 17.76
C ARG A 58 -0.80 -6.04 19.11
N TYR A 59 -2.11 -6.05 19.33
CA TYR A 59 -2.71 -5.40 20.51
C TYR A 59 -3.13 -6.42 21.56
N TYR A 60 -2.56 -6.29 22.76
CA TYR A 60 -2.94 -7.09 23.93
C TYR A 60 -3.73 -6.25 24.94
N LEU A 61 -4.79 -6.86 25.49
CA LEU A 61 -5.63 -6.27 26.53
C LEU A 61 -5.40 -7.04 27.84
N PRO A 62 -5.24 -6.36 28.98
CA PRO A 62 -4.97 -7.04 30.25
C PRO A 62 -6.24 -7.74 30.75
N SER A 63 -6.10 -8.98 31.19
CA SER A 63 -7.17 -9.72 31.87
C SER A 63 -7.20 -9.33 33.35
N GLY A 64 -8.20 -8.55 33.79
CA GLY A 64 -8.33 -8.14 35.19
C GLY A 64 -9.00 -6.77 35.40
N PRO A 65 -8.90 -6.18 36.61
CA PRO A 65 -9.62 -4.96 37.00
C PRO A 65 -9.12 -3.66 36.31
N ASN A 66 -8.13 -3.75 35.41
CA ASN A 66 -7.56 -2.62 34.69
C ASN A 66 -7.84 -2.67 33.16
N PRO A 67 -9.10 -2.81 32.69
CA PRO A 67 -9.45 -3.03 31.27
C PRO A 67 -9.17 -1.84 30.34
N ASN A 68 -8.56 -0.77 30.88
CA ASN A 68 -8.37 0.55 30.26
C ASN A 68 -6.95 0.78 29.70
N MET A 69 -6.15 -0.28 29.54
CA MET A 69 -4.85 -0.24 28.87
C MET A 69 -4.83 -1.14 27.63
N VAL A 70 -3.97 -0.81 26.66
CA VAL A 70 -3.67 -1.63 25.48
C VAL A 70 -2.15 -1.69 25.31
N PHE A 71 -1.56 -2.87 25.22
CA PHE A 71 -0.16 -3.02 24.85
C PHE A 71 -0.04 -3.21 23.33
N ASP A 72 0.82 -2.44 22.67
CA ASP A 72 1.17 -2.60 21.26
C ASP A 72 2.54 -3.28 21.15
N SER A 73 2.53 -4.57 20.80
CA SER A 73 3.74 -5.39 20.70
C SER A 73 4.67 -5.01 19.54
N LEU A 74 4.18 -4.26 18.55
CA LEU A 74 5.01 -3.81 17.44
C LEU A 74 5.81 -2.54 17.79
N THR A 75 5.32 -1.73 18.73
CA THR A 75 5.97 -0.47 19.17
C THR A 75 6.57 -0.56 20.58
N GLY A 76 6.21 -1.57 21.36
CA GLY A 76 6.59 -1.70 22.78
C GLY A 76 5.82 -0.75 23.71
N LEU A 77 4.92 0.07 23.16
CA LEU A 77 4.18 1.10 23.90
C LEU A 77 2.94 0.52 24.59
N ILE A 78 2.57 1.10 25.71
CA ILE A 78 1.29 0.85 26.35
C ILE A 78 0.45 2.12 26.24
N TRP A 79 -0.79 1.96 25.80
CA TRP A 79 -1.71 3.02 25.47
C TRP A 79 -2.89 3.05 26.43
N GLN A 80 -3.37 4.24 26.72
CA GLN A 80 -4.67 4.42 27.33
C GLN A 80 -5.76 3.95 26.34
N ARG A 81 -6.63 3.04 26.78
CA ARG A 81 -7.68 2.45 25.91
C ARG A 81 -8.86 3.39 25.68
N ALA A 82 -9.24 4.13 26.72
CA ALA A 82 -10.07 5.32 26.60
C ALA A 82 -9.19 6.55 26.31
N GLN A 83 -9.82 7.68 26.00
CA GLN A 83 -9.18 8.99 25.94
C GLN A 83 -9.78 9.88 27.03
N SER A 84 -9.40 11.16 27.08
CA SER A 84 -10.06 12.16 27.94
C SER A 84 -11.58 12.14 27.77
N GLN A 85 -12.33 12.25 28.87
CA GLN A 85 -13.80 12.16 28.85
C GLN A 85 -14.44 13.37 28.15
N ALA A 86 -13.75 14.51 28.18
CA ALA A 86 -14.06 15.71 27.44
C ALA A 86 -12.83 16.12 26.62
N PRO A 87 -13.00 16.98 25.59
CA PRO A 87 -11.87 17.64 24.95
C PRO A 87 -11.17 18.59 25.94
N VAL A 88 -9.86 18.77 25.79
CA VAL A 88 -8.99 19.51 26.71
C VAL A 88 -8.14 20.53 25.98
N THR A 89 -7.79 21.65 26.62
CA THR A 89 -6.82 22.60 26.05
C THR A 89 -5.42 22.02 26.10
N TRP A 90 -4.46 22.55 25.33
CA TRP A 90 -3.07 22.09 25.46
C TRP A 90 -2.43 22.53 26.79
N ASN A 91 -2.69 23.79 27.19
CA ASN A 91 -1.85 24.56 28.12
C ASN A 91 -1.64 23.97 29.53
N VAL A 92 -0.39 23.56 29.80
CA VAL A 92 0.17 23.15 31.10
C VAL A 92 -0.25 24.01 32.31
N SER A 93 -0.43 25.32 32.17
CA SER A 93 -0.75 26.20 33.30
C SER A 93 -2.21 26.12 33.76
N ALA A 94 -3.06 25.31 33.11
CA ALA A 94 -4.47 25.10 33.47
C ALA A 94 -4.70 23.89 34.41
N GLY A 95 -3.65 23.21 34.87
CA GLY A 95 -3.77 22.01 35.71
C GLY A 95 -4.46 20.84 34.97
N SER A 96 -5.30 20.07 35.67
CA SER A 96 -5.95 18.86 35.12
C SER A 96 -6.96 19.11 33.99
N GLY A 97 -7.27 20.37 33.64
CA GLY A 97 -8.07 20.73 32.47
C GLY A 97 -7.29 20.77 31.15
N SER A 98 -5.97 20.49 31.20
CA SER A 98 -5.07 20.49 30.05
C SER A 98 -4.68 19.08 29.59
N ALA A 99 -4.19 18.94 28.36
CA ALA A 99 -3.69 17.67 27.81
C ALA A 99 -2.54 17.11 28.66
N GLN A 100 -1.60 17.96 29.06
CA GLN A 100 -0.46 17.56 29.88
C GLN A 100 -0.93 17.18 31.30
N GLY A 101 -1.69 18.05 31.97
CA GLY A 101 -2.20 17.78 33.31
C GLY A 101 -3.16 16.59 33.40
N TYR A 102 -3.87 16.28 32.31
CA TYR A 102 -4.66 15.05 32.20
C TYR A 102 -3.77 13.80 32.21
N CYS A 103 -2.68 13.78 31.43
CA CYS A 103 -1.77 12.63 31.42
C CYS A 103 -0.94 12.53 32.70
N ASP A 104 -0.41 13.64 33.24
CA ASP A 104 0.38 13.64 34.47
C ASP A 104 -0.41 13.20 35.72
N SER A 105 -1.74 13.42 35.73
CA SER A 105 -2.63 12.96 36.80
C SER A 105 -3.26 11.58 36.54
N LEU A 106 -3.00 10.98 35.38
CA LEU A 106 -3.60 9.71 35.00
C LEU A 106 -2.98 8.56 35.80
N SER A 107 -3.80 7.83 36.54
CA SER A 107 -3.39 6.59 37.21
C SER A 107 -4.26 5.42 36.74
N ILE A 108 -3.69 4.56 35.89
CA ILE A 108 -4.33 3.34 35.36
C ILE A 108 -3.32 2.20 35.48
N GLY A 109 -3.78 1.01 35.87
CA GLY A 109 -2.90 -0.16 35.99
C GLY A 109 -1.97 -0.14 37.20
N GLY A 110 -2.09 0.87 38.07
CA GLY A 110 -1.08 1.15 39.11
C GLY A 110 0.11 1.99 38.59
N HIS A 111 -0.02 2.64 37.43
CA HIS A 111 1.03 3.48 36.85
C HIS A 111 0.60 4.93 36.68
N SER A 112 1.55 5.85 36.90
CA SER A 112 1.37 7.31 36.84
C SER A 112 2.33 8.04 35.88
N ASP A 113 3.26 7.33 35.24
CA ASP A 113 4.18 7.82 34.21
C ASP A 113 3.53 7.82 32.81
N TRP A 114 2.32 8.38 32.71
CA TRP A 114 1.61 8.59 31.45
C TRP A 114 1.92 9.97 30.90
N ARG A 115 2.03 10.08 29.57
CA ARG A 115 2.38 11.32 28.87
C ARG A 115 1.55 11.51 27.60
N ILE A 116 1.55 12.74 27.08
CA ILE A 116 1.04 13.01 25.72
C ILE A 116 1.90 12.20 24.72
N PRO A 117 1.30 11.54 23.72
CA PRO A 117 2.04 10.85 22.66
C PRO A 117 2.67 11.85 21.69
N SER A 118 3.81 11.48 21.13
CA SER A 118 4.37 12.18 19.98
C SER A 118 3.53 11.99 18.72
N VAL A 119 3.72 12.86 17.72
CA VAL A 119 3.12 12.75 16.39
C VAL A 119 3.26 11.35 15.82
N LYS A 120 4.48 10.80 15.88
CA LYS A 120 4.83 9.49 15.30
C LYS A 120 4.22 8.34 16.08
N GLU A 121 4.12 8.46 17.40
CA GLU A 121 3.43 7.48 18.25
C GLU A 121 1.93 7.47 17.96
N LEU A 122 1.29 8.65 17.91
CA LEU A 122 -0.16 8.73 17.71
C LEU A 122 -0.57 8.27 16.30
N GLN A 123 0.22 8.63 15.28
CA GLN A 123 0.04 8.15 13.91
C GLN A 123 0.22 6.62 13.79
N SER A 124 1.02 5.97 14.65
CA SER A 124 1.22 4.51 14.61
C SER A 124 -0.07 3.70 14.82
N LEU A 125 -1.06 4.30 15.50
CA LEU A 125 -2.36 3.71 15.83
C LEU A 125 -3.40 3.78 14.70
N VAL A 126 -3.20 4.64 13.69
CA VAL A 126 -4.20 4.82 12.63
C VAL A 126 -4.18 3.63 11.66
N ASP A 127 -5.36 3.15 11.29
CA ASP A 127 -5.55 2.08 10.33
C ASP A 127 -6.05 2.64 9.00
N TYR A 128 -5.14 2.82 8.05
CA TYR A 128 -5.43 3.35 6.71
C TYR A 128 -6.23 2.36 5.84
N THR A 129 -6.38 1.10 6.28
CA THR A 129 -7.28 0.13 5.63
C THR A 129 -8.73 0.27 6.08
N VAL A 130 -8.99 0.98 7.20
CA VAL A 130 -10.33 1.23 7.72
C VAL A 130 -10.94 2.46 7.06
N LEU A 131 -11.96 2.26 6.22
CA LEU A 131 -12.63 3.32 5.46
C LEU A 131 -13.67 4.15 6.25
N TRP A 132 -13.92 3.81 7.52
CA TRP A 132 -14.98 4.44 8.34
C TRP A 132 -14.47 4.84 9.73
N PRO A 133 -14.65 6.09 10.17
CA PRO A 133 -14.00 6.57 11.37
C PRO A 133 -14.60 6.02 12.69
N PRO A 134 -13.88 6.13 13.82
CA PRO A 134 -12.44 6.40 13.91
C PRO A 134 -11.62 5.34 13.17
N MET A 135 -10.64 5.79 12.39
CA MET A 135 -9.79 4.98 11.53
C MET A 135 -8.66 4.33 12.34
N LEU A 136 -9.01 3.37 13.20
CA LEU A 136 -8.06 2.59 14.00
C LEU A 136 -8.66 1.22 14.35
N ASN A 137 -7.87 0.35 14.98
CA ASN A 137 -8.35 -0.93 15.49
C ASN A 137 -9.38 -0.76 16.63
N LYS A 138 -10.68 -0.79 16.30
CA LYS A 138 -11.78 -0.65 17.27
C LYS A 138 -11.90 -1.80 18.28
N ALA A 139 -11.33 -2.98 18.04
CA ALA A 139 -11.35 -4.06 19.04
C ALA A 139 -10.39 -3.72 20.20
N ALA A 140 -9.19 -3.25 19.85
CA ALA A 140 -8.22 -2.71 20.80
C ALA A 140 -8.76 -1.43 21.48
N PHE A 141 -9.16 -0.42 20.71
CA PHE A 141 -9.59 0.89 21.20
C PHE A 141 -11.11 1.09 21.10
N SER A 142 -11.87 0.27 21.81
CA SER A 142 -13.34 0.23 21.72
C SER A 142 -14.08 1.52 22.13
N GLN A 143 -13.40 2.42 22.85
CA GLN A 143 -13.94 3.71 23.28
C GLN A 143 -13.43 4.89 22.43
N ALA A 144 -12.68 4.63 21.35
CA ALA A 144 -12.14 5.68 20.49
C ALA A 144 -13.25 6.54 19.87
N LEU A 145 -13.08 7.86 19.98
CA LEU A 145 -13.90 8.83 19.29
C LEU A 145 -13.33 9.19 17.93
N SER A 146 -14.22 9.43 16.96
CA SER A 146 -13.91 10.02 15.64
C SER A 146 -13.62 11.51 15.80
N ALA A 147 -12.44 11.84 16.34
CA ALA A 147 -12.06 13.20 16.70
C ALA A 147 -10.58 13.50 16.37
N MET A 148 -10.21 14.76 16.60
CA MET A 148 -8.84 15.27 16.68
C MET A 148 -8.24 14.95 18.05
N TYR A 149 -6.94 14.65 18.08
CA TYR A 149 -6.22 14.27 19.30
C TYR A 149 -4.88 14.99 19.39
N TRP A 150 -4.57 15.54 20.57
CA TRP A 150 -3.30 16.23 20.81
C TRP A 150 -2.08 15.31 20.74
N THR A 151 -0.99 15.87 20.23
CA THR A 151 0.37 15.32 20.33
C THR A 151 1.26 16.22 21.19
N SER A 152 2.45 15.75 21.54
CA SER A 152 3.41 16.48 22.39
C SER A 152 4.09 17.66 21.70
N GLU A 153 4.13 17.67 20.36
CA GLU A 153 4.90 18.61 19.57
C GLU A 153 4.15 19.95 19.39
N ILE A 154 4.86 21.04 19.69
CA ILE A 154 4.44 22.42 19.44
C ILE A 154 5.05 22.88 18.11
N GLU A 155 4.30 23.66 17.33
CA GLU A 155 4.76 24.29 16.09
C GLU A 155 5.98 25.19 16.35
N PHE A 156 7.04 25.05 15.54
CA PHE A 156 8.33 25.63 15.87
C PHE A 156 8.41 27.16 15.67
N SER A 157 7.86 27.66 14.56
CA SER A 157 8.12 29.01 14.03
C SER A 157 7.46 30.12 14.84
N HIS A 158 6.29 29.82 15.42
CA HIS A 158 5.45 30.76 16.14
C HIS A 158 5.08 30.26 17.55
N GLN A 159 5.12 28.95 17.80
CA GLN A 159 4.78 28.34 19.10
C GLN A 159 3.38 28.75 19.60
N ARG A 160 2.46 28.93 18.66
CA ARG A 160 1.04 29.28 18.91
C ARG A 160 0.10 28.12 18.70
N ASP A 161 0.56 27.10 17.99
CA ASP A 161 -0.19 25.94 17.56
C ASP A 161 0.53 24.68 18.04
N ALA A 162 -0.23 23.61 18.28
CA ALA A 162 0.32 22.28 18.51
C ALA A 162 -0.17 21.30 17.45
N TRP A 163 0.62 20.26 17.24
CA TRP A 163 0.31 19.17 16.33
C TRP A 163 -0.82 18.30 16.90
N GLU A 164 -1.72 17.91 16.01
CA GLU A 164 -2.84 17.02 16.28
C GLU A 164 -2.90 15.89 15.27
N PHE A 165 -3.52 14.76 15.63
CA PHE A 165 -3.88 13.72 14.68
C PHE A 165 -5.38 13.41 14.70
N SER A 166 -6.00 13.52 13.52
CA SER A 166 -7.42 13.28 13.33
C SER A 166 -7.70 11.82 12.96
N PHE A 167 -8.26 11.04 13.88
CA PHE A 167 -8.78 9.69 13.54
C PHE A 167 -10.08 9.74 12.71
N LYS A 168 -10.61 10.93 12.40
CA LYS A 168 -11.74 11.12 11.47
C LYS A 168 -11.28 11.13 10.00
N THR A 169 -10.11 11.70 9.73
CA THR A 169 -9.59 11.98 8.38
C THR A 169 -8.18 11.42 8.12
N ALA A 170 -7.61 10.76 9.12
CA ALA A 170 -6.32 10.06 9.13
C ALA A 170 -5.10 10.92 8.75
N ASN A 171 -5.18 12.21 9.09
CA ASN A 171 -4.15 13.20 8.81
C ASN A 171 -3.67 13.92 10.08
N LEU A 172 -2.43 14.40 10.01
CA LEU A 172 -1.90 15.43 10.89
C LEU A 172 -2.49 16.80 10.56
N GLY A 173 -2.37 17.72 11.51
CA GLY A 173 -2.67 19.14 11.34
C GLY A 173 -2.17 19.97 12.52
N LEU A 174 -2.32 21.28 12.42
CA LEU A 174 -1.99 22.24 13.47
C LEU A 174 -3.27 22.84 14.08
N ASN A 175 -3.26 23.06 15.39
CA ASN A 175 -4.39 23.61 16.12
C ASN A 175 -3.92 24.66 17.17
N PRO A 176 -4.54 25.86 17.25
CA PRO A 176 -4.15 26.89 18.20
C PRO A 176 -4.22 26.46 19.67
N LEU A 177 -3.09 26.59 20.36
CA LEU A 177 -2.92 26.27 21.80
C LEU A 177 -3.93 26.99 22.70
N ALA A 178 -4.33 28.20 22.31
CA ALA A 178 -5.15 29.10 23.11
C ALA A 178 -6.66 28.88 22.98
N THR A 179 -7.13 28.25 21.90
CA THR A 179 -8.57 28.18 21.57
C THR A 179 -9.07 26.80 21.17
N SER A 180 -8.19 25.89 20.76
CA SER A 180 -8.58 24.54 20.34
C SER A 180 -8.66 23.58 21.52
N ALA A 181 -9.62 22.66 21.46
CA ALA A 181 -9.75 21.55 22.38
C ALA A 181 -10.04 20.23 21.63
N PRO A 182 -9.02 19.59 21.04
CA PRO A 182 -8.91 18.16 20.80
C PRO A 182 -9.05 17.29 22.07
N TYR A 183 -9.16 15.98 21.88
CA TYR A 183 -9.03 15.00 22.95
C TYR A 183 -7.54 14.68 23.23
N VAL A 184 -7.22 13.99 24.31
CA VAL A 184 -5.90 13.39 24.51
C VAL A 184 -6.03 11.91 24.87
N ARG A 185 -5.17 11.07 24.28
CA ARG A 185 -5.01 9.65 24.62
C ARG A 185 -3.58 9.48 25.12
N CYS A 186 -3.40 9.23 26.41
CA CYS A 186 -2.05 9.15 26.96
C CYS A 186 -1.36 7.84 26.55
N VAL A 187 -0.04 7.90 26.45
CA VAL A 187 0.84 6.76 26.19
C VAL A 187 1.86 6.64 27.32
N ARG A 188 2.40 5.45 27.51
CA ARG A 188 3.52 5.16 28.40
C ARG A 188 4.47 4.17 27.71
N GLY A 189 5.72 4.15 28.14
CA GLY A 189 6.81 3.52 27.43
C GLY A 189 7.87 4.56 27.09
N ALA A 190 9.12 4.11 27.08
CA ALA A 190 10.26 5.01 26.99
C ALA A 190 10.51 5.48 25.55
N GLN A 191 11.00 6.72 25.43
CA GLN A 191 11.46 7.30 24.17
C GLN A 191 12.97 7.43 24.24
N TYR A 192 13.66 6.74 23.34
CA TYR A 192 15.12 6.82 23.26
C TYR A 192 15.55 7.62 22.02
N PRO A 193 16.32 8.71 22.21
CA PRO A 193 17.03 9.35 21.13
C PRO A 193 18.25 8.49 20.77
N ILE A 194 18.26 7.95 19.55
CA ILE A 194 19.41 7.18 19.05
C ILE A 194 20.48 8.17 18.58
N ALA A 195 21.59 8.23 19.33
CA ALA A 195 22.79 8.96 18.92
C ALA A 195 23.23 8.51 17.52
N ASN A 196 23.69 9.41 16.65
CA ASN A 196 23.99 9.11 15.24
C ASN A 196 22.86 8.29 14.56
N ARG A 197 21.61 8.77 14.63
CA ARG A 197 20.43 8.09 14.06
C ARG A 197 20.64 7.71 12.60
N TYR A 198 21.27 8.59 11.82
CA TYR A 198 21.47 8.42 10.39
C TYR A 198 22.93 8.08 10.08
N THR A 199 23.16 6.95 9.41
CA THR A 199 24.48 6.44 9.02
C THR A 199 24.44 5.86 7.60
N ASP A 200 25.54 5.31 7.09
CA ASP A 200 25.45 4.26 6.08
C ASP A 200 25.03 2.91 6.70
N GLU A 201 24.78 1.89 5.87
CA GLU A 201 24.42 0.54 6.33
C GLU A 201 25.54 -0.20 7.10
N ARG A 202 26.75 0.39 7.18
CA ARG A 202 27.91 -0.11 7.96
C ARG A 202 28.10 0.68 9.25
N GLY A 203 27.16 1.55 9.61
CA GLY A 203 27.20 2.40 10.81
C GLY A 203 28.19 3.57 10.73
N GLN A 204 28.72 3.89 9.54
CA GLN A 204 29.66 5.00 9.33
C GLN A 204 28.93 6.33 9.10
N VAL A 205 29.63 7.43 9.34
CA VAL A 205 29.12 8.79 9.08
C VAL A 205 28.94 9.00 7.56
N LEU A 206 27.82 9.61 7.18
CA LEU A 206 27.52 9.93 5.79
C LEU A 206 28.52 10.95 5.22
N THR A 207 29.02 10.70 4.02
CA THR A 207 29.96 11.57 3.29
C THR A 207 29.26 12.21 2.09
N ALA A 208 29.90 13.17 1.40
CA ALA A 208 29.34 13.72 0.16
C ALA A 208 29.11 12.66 -0.96
N ALA A 209 29.80 11.51 -0.90
CA ALA A 209 29.64 10.40 -1.83
C ALA A 209 28.51 9.42 -1.43
N SER A 210 28.01 9.47 -0.21
CA SER A 210 26.94 8.57 0.26
C SER A 210 25.62 8.94 -0.42
N SER A 211 25.03 8.00 -1.16
CA SER A 211 23.78 8.18 -1.92
C SER A 211 22.53 7.58 -1.24
N GLN A 212 22.74 6.88 -0.12
CA GLN A 212 21.71 6.22 0.70
C GLN A 212 21.88 6.65 2.17
N VAL A 213 20.80 6.59 2.95
CA VAL A 213 20.79 6.87 4.40
C VAL A 213 20.14 5.70 5.13
N PHE A 214 20.86 5.04 6.02
CA PHE A 214 20.29 4.09 6.96
C PHE A 214 19.82 4.82 8.22
N ASP A 215 18.54 4.69 8.54
CA ASP A 215 17.94 5.21 9.78
C ASP A 215 17.91 4.11 10.85
N ARG A 216 18.83 4.21 11.80
CA ARG A 216 19.02 3.23 12.88
C ARG A 216 17.86 3.17 13.89
N LYS A 217 16.88 4.09 13.81
CA LYS A 217 15.66 4.05 14.64
C LYS A 217 14.53 3.24 14.02
N THR A 218 14.49 3.15 12.70
CA THR A 218 13.39 2.53 11.95
C THR A 218 13.82 1.32 11.13
N ALA A 219 15.14 1.09 11.00
CA ALA A 219 15.77 0.14 10.10
C ALA A 219 15.49 0.36 8.60
N PHE A 220 14.93 1.52 8.23
CA PHE A 220 14.77 1.91 6.83
C PHE A 220 16.08 2.38 6.22
N VAL A 221 16.27 2.06 4.94
CA VAL A 221 17.26 2.70 4.08
C VAL A 221 16.54 3.60 3.10
N TRP A 222 16.88 4.88 3.13
CA TRP A 222 16.29 5.94 2.34
C TRP A 222 17.17 6.35 1.18
N GLN A 223 16.54 6.69 0.06
CA GLN A 223 17.17 7.42 -1.03
C GLN A 223 17.59 8.79 -0.46
N ARG A 224 18.89 9.13 -0.54
CA ARG A 224 19.41 10.32 0.14
C ARG A 224 19.03 11.63 -0.53
N PHE A 225 19.09 11.66 -1.86
CA PHE A 225 18.70 12.82 -2.67
C PHE A 225 17.24 12.66 -3.12
N THR A 226 16.48 13.75 -3.18
CA THR A 226 15.12 13.74 -3.72
C THR A 226 15.11 13.34 -5.20
N ALA A 227 14.02 12.72 -5.68
CA ALA A 227 13.83 12.46 -7.11
C ALA A 227 13.96 13.74 -7.94
N PRO A 228 14.55 13.69 -9.15
CA PRO A 228 14.96 14.89 -9.89
C PRO A 228 13.81 15.75 -10.42
N ASN A 229 12.60 15.20 -10.54
CA ASN A 229 11.41 15.87 -11.05
C ASN A 229 10.20 15.55 -10.16
N LYS A 230 9.21 16.44 -10.15
CA LYS A 230 7.86 16.10 -9.68
C LYS A 230 7.20 15.17 -10.69
N MET A 231 6.39 14.23 -10.22
CA MET A 231 5.69 13.27 -11.08
C MET A 231 4.33 12.87 -10.48
N ILE A 232 3.46 12.30 -11.32
CA ILE A 232 2.15 11.80 -10.85
C ILE A 232 2.32 10.54 -10.01
N TRP A 233 1.29 10.13 -9.27
CA TRP A 233 1.42 9.02 -8.33
C TRP A 233 1.81 7.69 -8.98
N ALA A 234 1.30 7.41 -10.20
CA ALA A 234 1.63 6.21 -10.95
C ALA A 234 3.12 6.18 -11.34
N ASP A 235 3.59 7.24 -11.99
CA ASP A 235 5.00 7.45 -12.36
C ASP A 235 5.92 7.40 -11.12
N SER A 236 5.45 7.83 -9.95
CA SER A 236 6.22 7.79 -8.69
C SER A 236 6.44 6.37 -8.18
N LEU A 237 5.46 5.48 -8.34
CA LEU A 237 5.64 4.05 -8.08
C LEU A 237 6.66 3.46 -9.04
N GLU A 238 6.56 3.78 -10.34
CA GLU A 238 7.48 3.28 -11.35
C GLU A 238 8.91 3.82 -11.14
N TYR A 239 9.06 5.09 -10.77
CA TYR A 239 10.34 5.70 -10.43
C TYR A 239 11.02 4.96 -9.28
N CYS A 240 10.32 4.78 -8.16
CA CYS A 240 10.94 4.13 -7.00
C CYS A 240 11.26 2.68 -7.27
N SER A 241 10.34 1.92 -7.86
CA SER A 241 10.57 0.50 -8.10
C SER A 241 11.54 0.22 -9.28
N GLY A 242 11.82 1.23 -10.12
CA GLY A 242 12.85 1.19 -11.16
C GLY A 242 14.20 1.79 -10.73
N LEU A 243 14.32 2.29 -9.50
CA LEU A 243 15.52 2.99 -9.01
C LEU A 243 16.68 2.00 -8.82
N ASN A 244 17.58 1.89 -9.79
CA ASN A 244 18.80 1.10 -9.65
C ASN A 244 19.86 1.86 -8.82
N LEU A 245 19.66 1.89 -7.50
CA LEU A 245 20.56 2.49 -6.52
C LEU A 245 21.08 1.42 -5.56
N GLY A 246 22.40 1.18 -5.59
CA GLY A 246 23.04 0.19 -4.72
C GLY A 246 22.76 -1.28 -5.07
N GLY A 247 22.13 -1.57 -6.21
CA GLY A 247 21.78 -2.95 -6.60
C GLY A 247 20.70 -3.56 -5.71
N GLN A 248 19.75 -2.75 -5.24
CA GLN A 248 18.66 -3.15 -4.35
C GLN A 248 17.31 -2.77 -4.95
N VAL A 249 16.24 -3.47 -4.54
CA VAL A 249 14.87 -3.10 -4.88
C VAL A 249 14.41 -1.98 -3.96
N TRP A 250 13.78 -0.97 -4.54
CA TRP A 250 13.28 0.22 -3.86
C TRP A 250 11.76 0.31 -4.03
N ARG A 251 11.09 1.01 -3.11
CA ARG A 251 9.65 1.25 -3.18
C ARG A 251 9.30 2.65 -2.72
N MET A 252 8.06 3.03 -3.00
CA MET A 252 7.47 4.21 -2.39
C MET A 252 7.20 3.93 -0.89
N PRO A 253 7.47 4.89 0.01
CA PRO A 253 7.16 4.77 1.43
C PRO A 253 5.66 4.85 1.71
N THR A 254 5.20 4.20 2.78
CA THR A 254 3.88 4.53 3.38
C THR A 254 3.93 5.92 4.02
N ILE A 255 2.78 6.49 4.33
CA ILE A 255 2.71 7.80 4.99
C ILE A 255 3.34 7.76 6.40
N LYS A 256 3.25 6.63 7.11
CA LYS A 256 3.85 6.45 8.43
C LYS A 256 5.37 6.39 8.33
N GLU A 257 5.90 5.73 7.31
CA GLU A 257 7.33 5.67 7.02
C GLU A 257 7.87 7.05 6.66
N LEU A 258 7.19 7.77 5.75
CA LEU A 258 7.62 9.09 5.27
C LEU A 258 7.62 10.14 6.39
N VAL A 259 6.66 10.08 7.32
CA VAL A 259 6.65 10.93 8.52
C VAL A 259 7.79 10.59 9.50
N THR A 260 8.43 9.41 9.44
CA THR A 260 9.56 9.12 10.35
C THR A 260 10.77 10.03 10.16
N ILE A 261 11.03 10.50 8.94
CA ILE A 261 12.15 11.41 8.62
C ILE A 261 11.81 12.89 8.84
N VAL A 262 10.54 13.21 9.12
CA VAL A 262 10.11 14.56 9.49
C VAL A 262 10.68 14.96 10.85
N ASP A 263 11.24 16.16 10.96
CA ASP A 263 11.64 16.82 12.18
C ASP A 263 10.65 17.95 12.49
N PHE A 264 9.71 17.66 13.40
CA PHE A 264 8.70 18.60 13.88
C PHE A 264 9.27 19.71 14.79
N GLN A 265 10.60 19.79 14.94
CA GLN A 265 11.31 20.81 15.73
C GLN A 265 12.25 21.66 14.86
N ALA A 266 12.08 21.64 13.53
CA ALA A 266 12.85 22.45 12.58
C ALA A 266 12.11 23.75 12.15
N ALA A 267 12.88 24.80 11.87
CA ALA A 267 12.38 26.14 11.47
C ALA A 267 12.22 26.35 9.96
N ASN A 268 12.88 25.51 9.18
CA ASN A 268 12.81 25.43 7.73
C ASN A 268 12.42 23.99 7.37
N ALA A 269 12.39 23.67 6.07
CA ALA A 269 12.02 22.36 5.52
C ALA A 269 12.23 21.22 6.52
N SER A 270 11.14 20.56 6.90
CA SER A 270 11.01 19.72 8.10
C SER A 270 11.74 18.38 8.00
N VAL A 271 12.87 18.31 7.31
CA VAL A 271 13.75 17.16 7.16
C VAL A 271 15.19 17.67 7.22
N ASP A 272 16.05 17.02 8.01
CA ASP A 272 17.45 17.41 8.16
C ASP A 272 18.19 17.45 6.82
N ALA A 273 18.45 18.65 6.32
CA ALA A 273 19.07 18.89 5.01
C ALA A 273 20.57 18.49 4.95
N THR A 274 21.22 18.25 6.09
CA THR A 274 22.60 17.71 6.12
C THR A 274 22.61 16.20 5.84
N ILE A 275 21.55 15.51 6.27
CA ILE A 275 21.31 14.09 6.06
C ILE A 275 20.65 13.87 4.70
N PHE A 276 19.63 14.66 4.35
CA PHE A 276 18.84 14.59 3.12
C PHE A 276 19.03 15.87 2.27
N PRO A 277 20.23 16.09 1.69
CA PRO A 277 20.51 17.26 0.86
C PRO A 277 19.60 17.34 -0.37
N GLY A 278 19.23 18.57 -0.73
CA GLY A 278 18.31 18.84 -1.84
C GLY A 278 16.84 18.55 -1.54
N THR A 279 16.47 18.31 -0.27
CA THR A 279 15.05 18.27 0.13
C THR A 279 14.41 19.63 -0.09
N LEU A 280 13.46 19.71 -1.02
CA LEU A 280 12.61 20.89 -1.23
C LEU A 280 11.48 20.92 -0.20
N SER A 281 11.08 22.13 0.20
CA SER A 281 9.95 22.43 1.09
C SER A 281 8.63 22.35 0.30
N GLU A 282 8.20 21.14 -0.04
CA GLU A 282 6.99 20.86 -0.82
C GLU A 282 6.37 19.51 -0.42
N GLU A 283 5.23 19.13 -1.01
CA GLU A 283 4.58 17.83 -0.84
C GLU A 283 5.33 16.66 -1.53
N TYR A 284 5.49 15.56 -0.79
CA TYR A 284 6.09 14.29 -1.23
C TYR A 284 5.05 13.17 -1.17
N TRP A 285 5.00 12.35 -2.21
CA TRP A 285 4.09 11.21 -2.31
C TRP A 285 4.40 10.08 -1.33
N SER A 286 3.34 9.49 -0.76
CA SER A 286 3.36 8.15 -0.16
C SER A 286 2.51 7.15 -0.95
N SER A 287 2.70 5.85 -0.69
CA SER A 287 1.91 4.77 -1.28
C SER A 287 0.53 4.67 -0.64
N THR A 288 0.36 5.21 0.57
CA THR A 288 -0.84 5.10 1.39
C THR A 288 -2.07 5.73 0.73
N ARG A 289 -3.20 5.05 0.85
CA ARG A 289 -4.49 5.49 0.31
C ARG A 289 -5.03 6.72 1.06
N GLY A 290 -5.48 7.72 0.29
CA GLY A 290 -6.17 8.89 0.84
C GLY A 290 -7.62 8.57 1.27
N THR A 291 -8.17 9.38 2.17
CA THR A 291 -9.53 9.19 2.70
C THR A 291 -10.64 9.53 1.71
N ILE A 292 -10.34 10.28 0.64
CA ILE A 292 -11.30 10.63 -0.42
C ILE A 292 -11.23 9.61 -1.57
N GLY A 293 -11.75 8.41 -1.30
CA GLY A 293 -11.93 7.33 -2.28
C GLY A 293 -10.64 6.75 -2.88
N SER A 294 -10.76 5.98 -3.96
CA SER A 294 -9.60 5.38 -4.67
C SER A 294 -8.80 6.37 -5.53
N LYS A 295 -9.27 7.62 -5.64
CA LYS A 295 -8.70 8.70 -6.47
C LYS A 295 -7.60 9.50 -5.76
N THR A 296 -7.50 9.40 -4.43
CA THR A 296 -6.50 10.12 -3.63
C THR A 296 -5.47 9.21 -3.01
N ARG A 297 -4.32 9.81 -2.71
CA ARG A 297 -3.16 9.24 -2.01
C ARG A 297 -2.66 10.27 -1.01
N LEU A 298 -2.03 9.82 0.07
CA LEU A 298 -1.52 10.74 1.08
C LEU A 298 -0.15 11.28 0.67
N GLY A 299 0.05 12.59 0.87
CA GLY A 299 1.35 13.23 0.81
C GLY A 299 1.78 13.74 2.19
N VAL A 300 3.08 13.98 2.36
CA VAL A 300 3.63 14.80 3.46
C VAL A 300 4.16 16.08 2.86
N ASP A 301 3.75 17.25 3.37
CA ASP A 301 4.43 18.51 3.07
C ASP A 301 5.70 18.61 3.93
N PHE A 302 6.86 18.67 3.28
CA PHE A 302 8.14 18.90 3.96
C PHE A 302 8.42 20.37 4.24
N HIS A 303 7.44 21.26 4.11
CA HIS A 303 7.47 22.57 4.74
C HIS A 303 7.40 22.45 6.27
N ASP A 304 6.37 21.78 6.79
CA ASP A 304 6.02 21.72 8.20
C ASP A 304 5.86 20.28 8.74
N GLY A 305 5.63 19.28 7.88
CA GLY A 305 5.33 17.90 8.24
C GLY A 305 3.84 17.53 8.18
N ASN A 306 2.98 18.43 7.70
CA ASN A 306 1.55 18.20 7.53
C ASN A 306 1.28 17.07 6.53
N THR A 307 0.14 16.39 6.65
CA THR A 307 -0.25 15.32 5.72
C THR A 307 -1.58 15.63 5.08
N SER A 308 -1.66 15.50 3.76
CA SER A 308 -2.82 15.88 2.94
C SER A 308 -3.28 14.71 2.07
N ALA A 309 -4.57 14.70 1.69
CA ALA A 309 -5.10 13.77 0.69
C ALA A 309 -5.11 14.44 -0.69
N VAL A 310 -4.24 13.96 -1.58
CA VAL A 310 -3.96 14.59 -2.88
C VAL A 310 -4.43 13.71 -4.03
N LEU A 311 -4.92 14.32 -5.11
CA LEU A 311 -5.38 13.60 -6.31
C LEU A 311 -4.20 12.92 -7.02
N LYS A 312 -4.37 11.66 -7.44
CA LYS A 312 -3.32 10.85 -8.10
C LYS A 312 -2.66 11.49 -9.34
N ASN A 313 -3.33 12.44 -10.00
CA ASN A 313 -2.84 13.16 -11.17
C ASN A 313 -2.16 14.51 -10.85
N SER A 314 -2.07 14.91 -9.58
CA SER A 314 -1.18 15.99 -9.14
C SER A 314 0.28 15.56 -9.29
N SER A 315 1.18 16.53 -9.48
CA SER A 315 2.62 16.26 -9.65
C SER A 315 3.38 16.68 -8.40
N LEU A 316 3.83 15.70 -7.61
CA LEU A 316 4.52 15.86 -6.32
C LEU A 316 5.92 15.25 -6.40
N LEU A 317 6.77 15.53 -5.41
CA LEU A 317 8.07 14.89 -5.28
C LEU A 317 7.94 13.47 -4.73
N VAL A 318 9.01 12.69 -4.83
CA VAL A 318 9.10 11.37 -4.18
C VAL A 318 10.51 11.15 -3.63
N ARG A 319 10.57 10.44 -2.50
CA ARG A 319 11.79 9.89 -1.91
C ARG A 319 11.57 8.41 -1.66
N CYS A 320 12.37 7.57 -2.27
CA CYS A 320 12.18 6.12 -2.18
C CYS A 320 12.76 5.58 -0.88
N VAL A 321 12.16 4.48 -0.40
CA VAL A 321 12.59 3.74 0.78
C VAL A 321 12.74 2.26 0.44
N ARG A 322 13.56 1.57 1.21
CA ARG A 322 13.59 0.12 1.32
C ARG A 322 13.91 -0.26 2.77
N TYR A 323 13.84 -1.54 3.06
CA TYR A 323 14.40 -2.09 4.30
C TYR A 323 15.92 -2.29 4.14
N GLN A 324 16.64 -2.31 5.26
CA GLN A 324 17.97 -2.93 5.28
C GLN A 324 17.83 -4.41 4.90
N LYS A 325 18.80 -4.97 4.15
CA LYS A 325 18.74 -6.31 3.55
C LYS A 325 18.09 -7.36 4.49
N GLU A 326 16.85 -7.73 4.20
CA GLU A 326 15.97 -8.52 5.07
C GLU A 326 16.24 -10.03 4.95
N CYS A 327 16.70 -10.46 3.78
CA CYS A 327 16.84 -11.86 3.43
C CYS A 327 18.12 -12.14 2.62
N SER A 328 18.50 -13.40 2.58
CA SER A 328 19.47 -13.96 1.63
C SER A 328 18.89 -15.14 0.86
N GLU A 329 17.83 -15.78 1.38
CA GLU A 329 17.04 -16.82 0.74
C GLU A 329 15.55 -16.69 1.14
N ASP A 330 14.64 -17.32 0.39
CA ASP A 330 13.18 -17.25 0.63
C ASP A 330 12.77 -17.70 2.04
N LEU A 331 13.58 -18.55 2.68
CA LEU A 331 13.35 -19.05 4.04
C LEU A 331 13.50 -17.95 5.12
N ASP A 332 14.22 -16.87 4.83
CA ASP A 332 14.29 -15.69 5.71
C ASP A 332 12.98 -14.87 5.66
N CYS A 333 12.14 -15.10 4.64
CA CYS A 333 10.92 -14.34 4.38
C CYS A 333 9.67 -15.03 4.95
N SER A 334 8.66 -14.25 5.34
CA SER A 334 7.50 -14.77 6.07
C SER A 334 6.23 -13.92 5.92
N GLY A 335 5.08 -14.55 6.17
CA GLY A 335 3.77 -13.91 5.98
C GLY A 335 3.40 -13.83 4.50
N ASN A 336 2.93 -12.67 4.06
CA ASN A 336 2.53 -12.44 2.66
C ASN A 336 3.70 -12.01 1.75
N ALA A 337 4.87 -11.72 2.30
CA ALA A 337 6.10 -11.46 1.57
C ALA A 337 7.06 -12.63 1.82
N SER A 338 7.00 -13.65 0.96
CA SER A 338 7.64 -14.97 1.17
C SER A 338 8.76 -15.28 0.16
N ILE A 339 9.04 -14.37 -0.77
CA ILE A 339 10.08 -14.53 -1.80
C ILE A 339 11.22 -13.56 -1.48
N CYS A 340 12.47 -14.00 -1.54
CA CYS A 340 13.64 -13.16 -1.32
C CYS A 340 14.18 -12.63 -2.66
N MET A 341 13.82 -11.39 -3.02
CA MET A 341 14.30 -10.77 -4.26
C MET A 341 15.37 -9.72 -3.96
N ASN A 342 16.60 -9.98 -4.42
CA ASN A 342 17.76 -9.09 -4.26
C ASN A 342 18.06 -8.69 -2.80
N GLY A 343 17.56 -9.43 -1.82
CA GLY A 343 17.72 -9.16 -0.40
C GLY A 343 16.60 -8.35 0.26
N ALA A 344 15.44 -8.17 -0.40
CA ALA A 344 14.20 -7.72 0.22
C ALA A 344 13.15 -8.83 0.18
N CYS A 345 12.33 -8.94 1.22
CA CYS A 345 11.21 -9.87 1.20
C CYS A 345 10.05 -9.27 0.39
N VAL A 346 9.70 -9.94 -0.69
CA VAL A 346 8.68 -9.51 -1.66
C VAL A 346 7.50 -10.48 -1.68
N GLN A 347 6.35 -9.96 -2.08
CA GLN A 347 5.10 -10.72 -2.17
C GLN A 347 5.02 -11.57 -3.45
N CYS A 348 5.79 -11.19 -4.47
CA CYS A 348 5.74 -11.79 -5.80
C CYS A 348 7.03 -11.49 -6.58
N GLU A 349 7.37 -12.37 -7.51
CA GLU A 349 8.28 -12.11 -8.63
C GLU A 349 7.51 -11.92 -9.94
N GLN A 350 6.34 -12.55 -10.05
CA GLN A 350 5.49 -12.62 -11.24
C GLN A 350 4.00 -12.62 -10.83
N ASP A 351 3.11 -12.29 -11.77
CA ASP A 351 1.67 -12.13 -11.50
C ASP A 351 1.00 -13.40 -10.92
N SER A 352 1.53 -14.58 -11.24
CA SER A 352 1.02 -15.86 -10.71
C SER A 352 1.24 -16.07 -9.22
N ASP A 353 2.13 -15.30 -8.59
CA ASP A 353 2.39 -15.39 -7.15
C ASP A 353 1.36 -14.57 -6.35
N CYS A 354 0.60 -13.69 -7.04
CA CYS A 354 -0.41 -12.82 -6.48
C CYS A 354 -1.82 -13.45 -6.52
N MET A 355 -2.62 -13.17 -5.48
CA MET A 355 -3.95 -13.77 -5.30
C MET A 355 -5.00 -12.77 -4.83
N GLY A 356 -6.26 -13.05 -5.17
CA GLY A 356 -7.44 -12.33 -4.65
C GLY A 356 -7.58 -10.91 -5.21
N MET A 357 -7.78 -9.92 -4.32
CA MET A 357 -8.03 -8.53 -4.71
C MET A 357 -6.78 -7.78 -5.20
N THR A 358 -5.59 -8.37 -5.03
CA THR A 358 -4.30 -7.83 -5.46
C THR A 358 -3.60 -8.85 -6.37
N PRO A 359 -3.96 -8.94 -7.65
CA PRO A 359 -3.60 -10.04 -8.55
C PRO A 359 -2.42 -9.72 -9.48
N TYR A 360 -1.84 -8.52 -9.39
CA TYR A 360 -0.77 -8.05 -10.27
C TYR A 360 0.52 -7.83 -9.49
N CYS A 361 1.66 -8.32 -10.01
CA CYS A 361 2.95 -8.15 -9.37
C CYS A 361 3.65 -6.88 -9.85
N SER A 362 3.54 -5.81 -9.06
CA SER A 362 4.29 -4.58 -9.32
C SER A 362 5.61 -4.62 -8.56
N ARG A 363 6.63 -5.21 -9.21
CA ARG A 363 8.05 -5.20 -8.78
C ARG A 363 8.24 -5.53 -7.29
N GLY A 364 7.69 -6.68 -6.88
CA GLY A 364 7.82 -7.21 -5.53
C GLY A 364 6.62 -7.02 -4.60
N ILE A 365 5.56 -6.35 -5.05
CA ILE A 365 4.35 -6.14 -4.25
C ILE A 365 3.13 -6.54 -5.09
N CYS A 366 2.25 -7.35 -4.50
CA CYS A 366 0.95 -7.64 -5.09
C CYS A 366 0.05 -6.42 -4.90
N VAL A 367 -0.36 -5.80 -6.01
CA VAL A 367 -1.13 -4.56 -6.00
C VAL A 367 -2.52 -4.72 -6.60
N GLU A 368 -3.41 -3.81 -6.20
CA GLU A 368 -4.68 -3.54 -6.87
C GLU A 368 -4.46 -3.26 -8.36
N CYS A 369 -5.33 -3.76 -9.23
CA CYS A 369 -5.31 -3.38 -10.64
C CYS A 369 -5.79 -1.93 -10.83
N VAL A 370 -5.33 -1.29 -11.90
CA VAL A 370 -5.80 0.00 -12.41
C VAL A 370 -6.31 -0.07 -13.86
N SER A 371 -5.97 -1.12 -14.63
CA SER A 371 -6.50 -1.38 -15.97
C SER A 371 -6.68 -2.87 -16.27
N ASN A 372 -7.49 -3.20 -17.30
CA ASN A 372 -7.73 -4.59 -17.73
C ASN A 372 -6.46 -5.29 -18.24
N SER A 373 -5.44 -4.55 -18.69
CA SER A 373 -4.16 -5.12 -19.16
C SER A 373 -3.31 -5.71 -18.04
N GLU A 374 -3.59 -5.36 -16.78
CA GLU A 374 -2.92 -5.90 -15.59
C GLU A 374 -3.66 -7.13 -15.01
N CYS A 375 -4.65 -7.66 -15.73
CA CYS A 375 -5.47 -8.78 -15.28
C CYS A 375 -5.17 -10.08 -16.04
N GLY A 376 -4.92 -11.15 -15.29
CA GLY A 376 -4.67 -12.49 -15.84
C GLY A 376 -5.86 -13.11 -16.57
N MET A 377 -5.59 -14.14 -17.38
CA MET A 377 -6.55 -14.77 -18.30
C MET A 377 -7.83 -15.32 -17.66
N SER A 378 -7.81 -15.66 -16.36
CA SER A 378 -8.98 -16.12 -15.60
C SER A 378 -9.92 -14.99 -15.18
N THR A 379 -9.40 -13.80 -14.94
CA THR A 379 -10.12 -12.65 -14.34
C THR A 379 -9.88 -11.36 -15.13
N PRO A 380 -10.16 -11.29 -16.45
CA PRO A 380 -9.54 -10.31 -17.36
C PRO A 380 -10.04 -8.86 -17.23
N TYR A 381 -10.86 -8.52 -16.24
CA TYR A 381 -11.44 -7.18 -16.07
C TYR A 381 -11.05 -6.55 -14.74
N CYS A 382 -10.48 -5.35 -14.78
CA CYS A 382 -10.22 -4.57 -13.58
C CYS A 382 -11.48 -3.78 -13.19
N VAL A 383 -12.11 -4.15 -12.08
CA VAL A 383 -13.33 -3.50 -11.57
C VAL A 383 -13.15 -3.20 -10.09
N ASN A 384 -13.34 -1.93 -9.70
CA ASN A 384 -13.14 -1.46 -8.33
C ASN A 384 -11.79 -1.88 -7.73
N SER A 385 -10.72 -1.84 -8.55
CA SER A 385 -9.35 -2.17 -8.17
C SER A 385 -9.05 -3.66 -7.86
N ALA A 386 -9.99 -4.56 -8.16
CA ALA A 386 -9.75 -6.01 -8.21
C ALA A 386 -9.93 -6.55 -9.64
N CYS A 387 -9.13 -7.54 -10.03
CA CYS A 387 -9.41 -8.30 -11.25
C CYS A 387 -10.55 -9.28 -10.98
N VAL A 388 -11.61 -9.20 -11.79
CA VAL A 388 -12.82 -10.01 -11.63
C VAL A 388 -13.03 -10.93 -12.83
N GLU A 389 -13.59 -12.10 -12.56
CA GLU A 389 -14.22 -12.91 -13.59
C GLU A 389 -15.43 -12.17 -14.18
N CYS A 390 -15.92 -12.64 -15.33
CA CYS A 390 -17.14 -12.12 -15.91
C CYS A 390 -18.35 -12.35 -14.97
N TRP A 391 -18.84 -11.29 -14.30
CA TRP A 391 -20.11 -11.28 -13.54
C TRP A 391 -21.21 -10.44 -14.23
N GLU A 392 -22.47 -10.58 -13.81
CA GLU A 392 -23.60 -9.78 -14.30
C GLU A 392 -23.49 -8.29 -13.90
N GLY A 393 -23.91 -7.38 -14.78
CA GLY A 393 -23.88 -5.92 -14.54
C GLY A 393 -22.77 -5.15 -15.26
N ILE A 394 -21.79 -5.83 -15.87
CA ILE A 394 -20.80 -5.21 -16.77
C ILE A 394 -21.39 -5.17 -18.20
N PRO A 395 -21.26 -4.05 -18.97
CA PRO A 395 -21.78 -3.98 -20.34
C PRO A 395 -21.11 -5.01 -21.28
N GLY A 396 -21.85 -6.04 -21.75
CA GLY A 396 -21.32 -6.99 -22.74
C GLY A 396 -21.83 -8.45 -22.77
N ARG A 397 -22.93 -8.84 -22.10
CA ARG A 397 -23.51 -10.20 -22.20
C ARG A 397 -24.56 -10.28 -23.34
N GLN A 398 -25.00 -11.42 -23.91
CA GLN A 398 -25.19 -12.80 -23.42
C GLN A 398 -25.17 -13.84 -24.58
N CYS A 399 -24.78 -15.08 -24.30
CA CYS A 399 -25.02 -16.29 -25.11
C CYS A 399 -25.77 -17.37 -24.29
N TRP A 400 -26.54 -18.25 -24.94
CA TRP A 400 -27.46 -19.27 -24.38
C TRP A 400 -27.48 -20.51 -25.31
N ASN A 401 -27.30 -21.74 -24.83
CA ASN A 401 -28.35 -22.63 -24.29
C ASN A 401 -27.62 -23.78 -23.54
N MET A 402 -28.17 -24.57 -22.61
CA MET A 402 -29.55 -24.74 -22.15
C MET A 402 -29.65 -25.19 -20.67
N SER A 403 -28.66 -25.89 -20.15
CA SER A 403 -28.68 -26.74 -18.93
C SER A 403 -28.47 -26.01 -17.59
N GLY A 404 -29.01 -24.78 -17.45
CA GLY A 404 -29.08 -24.09 -16.15
C GLY A 404 -27.77 -23.47 -15.61
N HIS A 405 -26.66 -23.54 -16.35
CA HIS A 405 -25.41 -22.85 -15.99
C HIS A 405 -25.10 -21.70 -16.95
N VAL A 406 -24.84 -20.52 -16.40
CA VAL A 406 -24.41 -19.32 -17.13
C VAL A 406 -22.90 -19.37 -17.32
N GLY A 407 -22.42 -19.33 -18.57
CA GLY A 407 -21.00 -19.40 -18.90
C GLY A 407 -20.60 -18.50 -20.07
N CYS A 408 -19.35 -18.04 -20.07
CA CYS A 408 -18.78 -17.22 -21.14
C CYS A 408 -18.19 -18.08 -22.28
N CYS A 409 -18.08 -17.49 -23.47
CA CYS A 409 -17.46 -18.14 -24.62
C CYS A 409 -15.92 -18.26 -24.45
N PRO A 410 -15.28 -19.33 -24.95
CA PRO A 410 -13.82 -19.48 -24.93
C PRO A 410 -13.07 -18.38 -25.70
N VAL A 411 -11.77 -18.23 -25.41
CA VAL A 411 -10.88 -17.27 -26.07
C VAL A 411 -10.91 -17.44 -27.60
N ASN A 412 -10.95 -16.33 -28.34
CA ASN A 412 -11.10 -16.27 -29.80
C ASN A 412 -12.42 -16.82 -30.35
N THR A 413 -13.51 -16.74 -29.58
CA THR A 413 -14.87 -17.01 -30.07
C THR A 413 -15.84 -15.86 -29.74
N PHE A 414 -16.90 -15.74 -30.53
CA PHE A 414 -17.87 -14.64 -30.49
C PHE A 414 -19.28 -15.17 -30.25
N CYS A 415 -20.22 -14.32 -29.82
CA CYS A 415 -21.64 -14.68 -29.80
C CYS A 415 -22.26 -14.61 -31.20
N SER A 416 -23.05 -15.63 -31.57
CA SER A 416 -23.81 -15.64 -32.83
C SER A 416 -24.82 -14.48 -32.93
N SER A 417 -25.15 -14.09 -34.16
CA SER A 417 -26.04 -12.95 -34.47
C SER A 417 -27.38 -12.96 -33.71
N PRO A 418 -27.96 -11.79 -33.34
CA PRO A 418 -29.22 -11.69 -32.60
C PRO A 418 -30.44 -12.39 -33.23
N SER A 419 -30.41 -12.67 -34.53
CA SER A 419 -31.51 -13.25 -35.32
C SER A 419 -31.63 -14.78 -35.22
N VAL A 420 -30.68 -15.47 -34.57
CA VAL A 420 -30.75 -16.93 -34.36
C VAL A 420 -31.47 -17.24 -33.05
N LYS A 421 -32.43 -18.18 -33.08
CA LYS A 421 -33.26 -18.56 -31.91
C LYS A 421 -32.47 -19.18 -30.75
N GLU A 422 -31.25 -19.66 -30.98
CA GLU A 422 -30.32 -20.17 -29.97
C GLU A 422 -28.97 -19.47 -30.16
N ARG A 423 -28.43 -18.85 -29.10
CA ARG A 423 -27.24 -17.98 -29.18
C ARG A 423 -25.98 -18.70 -28.73
N ARG A 424 -25.32 -19.39 -29.65
CA ARG A 424 -24.10 -20.15 -29.39
C ARG A 424 -22.81 -19.32 -29.57
N CYS A 425 -21.73 -19.80 -28.97
CA CYS A 425 -20.37 -19.33 -29.27
C CYS A 425 -19.94 -19.83 -30.66
N VAL A 426 -19.28 -18.98 -31.44
CA VAL A 426 -18.86 -19.23 -32.83
C VAL A 426 -17.43 -18.73 -33.08
N GLU A 427 -16.71 -19.28 -34.05
CA GLU A 427 -15.31 -18.90 -34.34
C GLU A 427 -15.22 -17.51 -34.99
N CYS A 428 -16.24 -17.11 -35.76
CA CYS A 428 -16.28 -15.82 -36.46
C CYS A 428 -17.73 -15.35 -36.67
N ARG A 429 -17.90 -14.03 -36.86
CA ARG A 429 -19.15 -13.40 -37.34
C ARG A 429 -18.97 -12.78 -38.72
N SER A 430 -17.75 -12.35 -39.04
CA SER A 430 -17.35 -11.87 -40.36
C SER A 430 -15.93 -12.32 -40.70
N THR A 431 -15.57 -12.26 -41.98
CA THR A 431 -14.23 -12.54 -42.53
C THR A 431 -13.11 -11.78 -41.81
N THR A 432 -13.38 -10.59 -41.29
CA THR A 432 -12.45 -9.77 -40.48
C THR A 432 -12.10 -10.37 -39.11
N ASP A 433 -12.91 -11.27 -38.56
CA ASP A 433 -12.62 -11.98 -37.32
C ASP A 433 -11.55 -13.08 -37.51
N CYS A 434 -11.37 -13.57 -38.74
CA CYS A 434 -10.53 -14.72 -39.08
C CYS A 434 -9.05 -14.34 -39.26
N LYS A 435 -8.38 -14.02 -38.16
CA LYS A 435 -7.00 -13.47 -38.10
C LYS A 435 -5.84 -14.41 -38.53
N ARG A 436 -6.10 -15.59 -39.12
CA ARG A 436 -5.04 -16.50 -39.60
C ARG A 436 -5.01 -16.52 -41.13
N ASN A 437 -3.86 -16.20 -41.71
CA ASN A 437 -3.63 -16.21 -43.17
C ASN A 437 -4.01 -17.52 -43.89
N SER A 438 -4.11 -18.65 -43.17
CA SER A 438 -4.47 -19.96 -43.71
C SER A 438 -5.98 -20.28 -43.68
N ARG A 439 -6.80 -19.49 -42.98
CA ARG A 439 -8.27 -19.64 -42.87
C ARG A 439 -8.93 -18.26 -42.87
N PRO A 440 -8.85 -17.46 -43.96
CA PRO A 440 -9.26 -16.06 -43.94
C PRO A 440 -10.78 -15.82 -44.07
N PHE A 441 -11.56 -16.79 -44.57
CA PHE A 441 -12.99 -16.61 -44.80
C PHE A 441 -13.81 -16.99 -43.57
N CYS A 442 -14.92 -16.30 -43.31
CA CYS A 442 -15.88 -16.74 -42.31
C CYS A 442 -17.06 -17.44 -43.01
N ASN A 443 -17.19 -18.76 -42.82
CA ASN A 443 -18.30 -19.52 -43.37
C ASN A 443 -19.61 -19.11 -42.68
N SER A 444 -20.50 -18.49 -43.43
CA SER A 444 -21.75 -17.89 -42.97
C SER A 444 -22.86 -18.89 -42.62
N ALA A 445 -22.64 -20.20 -42.79
CA ALA A 445 -23.56 -21.25 -42.37
C ALA A 445 -23.08 -21.95 -41.09
N SER A 446 -21.79 -22.24 -40.98
CA SER A 446 -21.20 -22.89 -39.80
C SER A 446 -20.71 -21.91 -38.73
N SER A 447 -20.42 -20.66 -39.12
CA SER A 447 -19.73 -19.63 -38.31
C SER A 447 -18.32 -20.06 -37.86
N ALA A 448 -17.64 -20.81 -38.74
CA ALA A 448 -16.26 -21.26 -38.59
C ALA A 448 -15.36 -20.56 -39.63
N CYS A 449 -14.09 -20.35 -39.32
CA CYS A 449 -13.13 -19.80 -40.29
C CYS A 449 -12.74 -20.89 -41.32
N THR A 450 -12.61 -20.56 -42.59
CA THR A 450 -12.30 -21.51 -43.68
C THR A 450 -11.20 -21.01 -44.60
N ALA A 451 -10.48 -21.95 -45.22
CA ALA A 451 -9.41 -21.64 -46.18
C ALA A 451 -9.94 -21.14 -47.54
N SER A 452 -11.22 -21.40 -47.81
CA SER A 452 -11.95 -21.02 -49.02
C SER A 452 -13.35 -20.52 -48.66
N CYS A 453 -13.92 -19.64 -49.47
CA CYS A 453 -15.35 -19.34 -49.42
C CYS A 453 -16.17 -20.54 -49.92
N GLU A 454 -17.42 -20.69 -49.45
CA GLU A 454 -18.37 -21.70 -49.92
C GLU A 454 -19.64 -21.07 -50.50
N ALA A 455 -19.98 -19.84 -50.09
CA ALA A 455 -21.04 -19.02 -50.65
C ALA A 455 -20.58 -17.55 -50.80
N ASP A 456 -21.24 -16.80 -51.69
CA ASP A 456 -20.96 -15.37 -51.96
C ASP A 456 -20.90 -14.52 -50.68
N LYS A 457 -21.81 -14.78 -49.75
CA LYS A 457 -21.90 -14.14 -48.43
C LYS A 457 -20.70 -14.40 -47.48
N ASP A 458 -19.82 -15.35 -47.78
CA ASP A 458 -18.59 -15.60 -47.00
C ASP A 458 -17.45 -14.63 -47.38
N CYS A 459 -17.61 -13.85 -48.46
CA CYS A 459 -16.61 -12.92 -48.95
C CYS A 459 -16.50 -11.62 -48.14
N GLY A 460 -17.58 -11.24 -47.43
CA GLY A 460 -17.62 -10.08 -46.54
C GLY A 460 -17.49 -8.72 -47.24
N GLU A 461 -17.62 -7.64 -46.45
CA GLU A 461 -17.60 -6.24 -46.94
C GLU A 461 -16.24 -5.81 -47.55
N VAL A 462 -15.18 -6.59 -47.34
CA VAL A 462 -13.81 -6.30 -47.82
C VAL A 462 -13.72 -6.28 -49.35
N TYR A 463 -14.66 -6.93 -50.05
CA TYR A 463 -14.63 -7.10 -51.51
C TYR A 463 -15.90 -6.58 -52.21
N LEU A 464 -16.43 -5.43 -51.77
CA LEU A 464 -17.64 -4.77 -52.32
C LEU A 464 -18.94 -5.57 -52.11
N ALA A 465 -20.09 -4.90 -52.33
CA ALA A 465 -21.42 -5.47 -52.05
C ALA A 465 -21.80 -6.67 -52.95
N ASP A 466 -21.17 -6.81 -54.11
CA ASP A 466 -21.51 -7.78 -55.16
C ASP A 466 -20.42 -8.85 -55.37
N SER A 467 -19.70 -9.22 -54.32
CA SER A 467 -18.67 -10.28 -54.40
C SER A 467 -19.27 -11.68 -54.56
N GLN A 468 -18.77 -12.43 -55.55
CA GLN A 468 -19.16 -13.81 -55.84
C GLN A 468 -18.06 -14.80 -55.41
N CYS A 469 -18.45 -15.88 -54.75
CA CYS A 469 -17.57 -16.99 -54.46
C CYS A 469 -17.50 -17.95 -55.66
N LYS A 470 -16.33 -18.04 -56.30
CA LYS A 470 -16.07 -18.97 -57.42
C LYS A 470 -14.81 -19.77 -57.14
N SER A 471 -14.95 -21.10 -57.16
CA SER A 471 -13.87 -22.07 -56.94
C SER A 471 -13.07 -21.80 -55.65
N GLY A 472 -13.77 -21.45 -54.56
CA GLY A 472 -13.18 -21.19 -53.25
C GLY A 472 -12.51 -19.82 -53.07
N LYS A 473 -12.62 -18.92 -54.07
CA LYS A 473 -12.10 -17.55 -54.03
C LYS A 473 -13.21 -16.52 -54.26
N CYS A 474 -13.04 -15.33 -53.69
CA CYS A 474 -13.96 -14.21 -53.86
C CYS A 474 -13.57 -13.35 -55.05
N TRP A 475 -14.55 -12.99 -55.88
CA TRP A 475 -14.41 -12.16 -57.07
C TRP A 475 -15.43 -11.02 -57.01
N GLY A 476 -14.96 -9.78 -56.93
CA GLY A 476 -15.83 -8.61 -56.99
C GLY A 476 -16.40 -8.40 -58.40
N ALA A 477 -17.67 -7.99 -58.48
CA ALA A 477 -18.23 -7.50 -59.74
C ALA A 477 -17.63 -6.11 -60.06
N PHE A 478 -16.73 -6.04 -61.04
CA PHE A 478 -16.45 -4.78 -61.71
C PHE A 478 -17.68 -4.41 -62.56
N LEU A 479 -18.43 -3.41 -62.13
CA LEU A 479 -19.30 -2.66 -63.03
C LEU A 479 -18.37 -1.94 -64.02
N GLY A 480 -18.60 -2.18 -65.31
CA GLY A 480 -17.52 -2.13 -66.30
C GLY A 480 -17.12 -0.73 -66.77
N GLU A 481 -15.89 -0.67 -67.27
CA GLU A 481 -15.56 -0.06 -68.57
C GLU A 481 -14.63 -1.05 -69.32
N GLU A 482 -14.41 -0.82 -70.61
CA GLU A 482 -13.99 -1.82 -71.60
C GLU A 482 -12.47 -2.16 -71.61
N GLU A 483 -12.14 -3.21 -72.39
CA GLU A 483 -10.79 -3.65 -72.83
C GLU A 483 -9.88 -4.31 -71.74
N CYS A 484 -9.07 -5.34 -72.04
CA CYS A 484 -8.59 -5.87 -73.33
C CYS A 484 -8.83 -7.38 -73.53
N ASN A 485 -8.82 -7.82 -74.80
CA ASN A 485 -8.52 -9.20 -75.20
C ASN A 485 -7.02 -9.50 -74.99
N ASP A 486 -6.68 -10.70 -74.50
CA ASP A 486 -6.08 -11.81 -75.28
C ASP A 486 -5.81 -13.03 -74.38
#